data_AF-A0A6L5YPH3-F1
#
_entry.id   AF-A0A6L5YPH3-F1
#
_cell.length_a   1.000
_cell.length_b   1.000
_cell.length_c   1.000
_cell.angle_alpha   90.00
_cell.angle_beta   90.00
_cell.angle_gamma   90.00
#
_symmetry.space_group_name_H-M   'P 1'
#
loop_
_entity.id
_entity.type
_entity.pdbx_description
1 polymer ?
#
loop_
_entity_poly.entity_id
_entity_poly.type
_entity_poly.pdbx_seq_one_letter_code
_entity_poly.pdbx_strand_id
1 'polypeptide(L)'
;MAETTKREDYISWDEYFMGVAMLSGMRSKDPNTQVGACIVSSEHKILSMGYNGFPTGCSDDEFPWTREGDDNKYFYTTHSELNAILNYRGGSLEGATMYVTLFPCNECAKAIIQAGIKELIYADDKYEHTMSVIASKRMLKSAGVKFKRYEYTGRRIEMTL
;
A
#
# COMPACT_ATOMS: atom_id res chain seq x y z
N MET A 1 -0.13 -8.25 -46.29
CA MET A 1 -0.68 -7.76 -45.00
C MET A 1 0.51 -7.60 -44.07
N ALA A 2 0.69 -6.45 -43.40
CA ALA A 2 1.77 -6.33 -42.43
C ALA A 2 1.51 -7.31 -41.28
N GLU A 3 2.46 -8.20 -41.00
CA GLU A 3 2.39 -9.09 -39.84
C GLU A 3 2.44 -8.24 -38.58
N THR A 4 1.33 -8.19 -37.85
CA THR A 4 1.26 -7.51 -36.56
C THR A 4 1.70 -8.47 -35.47
N THR A 5 2.79 -8.14 -34.78
CA THR A 5 3.30 -8.91 -33.63
C THR A 5 2.90 -8.25 -32.30
N LYS A 6 3.01 -9.00 -31.20
CA LYS A 6 2.79 -8.47 -29.85
C LYS A 6 3.81 -7.36 -29.57
N ARG A 7 3.33 -6.30 -28.93
CA ARG A 7 4.16 -5.20 -28.43
C ARG A 7 5.09 -5.69 -27.32
N GLU A 8 6.32 -5.19 -27.27
CA GLU A 8 7.33 -5.55 -26.26
C GLU A 8 7.54 -4.47 -25.19
N ASP A 9 7.00 -3.26 -25.37
CA ASP A 9 7.18 -2.12 -24.46
C ASP A 9 6.10 -2.01 -23.36
N TYR A 10 5.24 -3.02 -23.20
CA TYR A 10 4.23 -3.04 -22.14
C TYR A 10 4.87 -3.22 -20.76
N ILE A 11 4.18 -2.75 -19.73
CA ILE A 11 4.64 -2.86 -18.34
C ILE A 11 4.32 -4.25 -17.78
N SER A 12 5.18 -4.72 -16.88
CA SER A 12 4.94 -5.94 -16.10
C SER A 12 3.83 -5.75 -15.06
N TRP A 13 3.34 -6.86 -14.50
CA TRP A 13 2.37 -6.83 -13.41
C TRP A 13 2.89 -6.09 -12.17
N ASP A 14 4.15 -6.34 -11.80
CA ASP A 14 4.79 -5.70 -10.66
C ASP A 14 4.91 -4.18 -10.87
N GLU A 15 5.33 -3.73 -12.07
CA GLU A 15 5.32 -2.29 -12.45
C GLU A 15 3.91 -1.70 -12.41
N TYR A 16 2.91 -2.42 -12.91
CA TYR A 16 1.53 -1.96 -12.91
C TYR A 16 0.97 -1.79 -11.49
N PHE A 17 1.07 -2.81 -10.64
CA PHE A 17 0.46 -2.78 -9.30
C PHE A 17 1.20 -1.85 -8.34
N MET A 18 2.53 -1.80 -8.41
CA MET A 18 3.29 -0.79 -7.66
C MET A 18 2.99 0.62 -8.17
N GLY A 19 2.86 0.80 -9.50
CA GLY A 19 2.42 2.07 -10.10
C GLY A 19 1.04 2.51 -9.62
N VAL A 20 0.08 1.58 -9.51
CA VAL A 20 -1.25 1.85 -8.94
C VAL A 20 -1.17 2.24 -7.47
N ALA A 21 -0.34 1.57 -6.66
CA ALA A 21 -0.12 1.94 -5.27
C ALA A 21 0.48 3.35 -5.17
N MET A 22 1.49 3.68 -5.99
CA MET A 22 2.09 5.02 -6.06
C MET A 22 1.06 6.09 -6.44
N LEU A 23 0.27 5.85 -7.50
CA LEU A 23 -0.79 6.77 -7.94
C LEU A 23 -1.88 6.94 -6.87
N SER A 24 -2.23 5.87 -6.16
CA SER A 24 -3.17 5.93 -5.03
C SER A 24 -2.64 6.81 -3.91
N GLY A 25 -1.34 6.70 -3.61
CA GLY A 25 -0.65 7.55 -2.62
C GLY A 25 -0.78 9.04 -2.94
N MET A 26 -0.82 9.43 -4.23
CA MET A 26 -1.01 10.83 -4.65
C MET A 26 -2.38 11.42 -4.24
N ARG A 27 -3.34 10.61 -3.80
CA ARG A 27 -4.60 11.09 -3.21
C ARG A 27 -4.49 11.48 -1.73
N SER A 28 -3.42 11.10 -1.05
CA SER A 28 -3.22 11.48 0.36
C SER A 28 -3.06 12.99 0.49
N LYS A 29 -3.72 13.54 1.52
CA LYS A 29 -3.64 14.96 1.88
C LYS A 29 -2.64 15.23 3.01
N ASP A 30 -1.99 14.19 3.53
CA ASP A 30 -0.94 14.37 4.53
C ASP A 30 0.22 15.16 3.91
N PRO A 31 0.62 16.32 4.45
CA PRO A 31 1.67 17.14 3.86
C PRO A 31 3.08 16.54 4.02
N ASN A 32 3.25 15.50 4.84
CA ASN A 32 4.57 14.98 5.20
C ASN A 32 4.90 13.65 4.53
N THR A 33 3.90 12.77 4.38
CA THR A 33 4.15 11.39 3.94
C THR A 33 2.90 10.86 3.25
N GLN A 34 3.03 10.55 1.96
CA GLN A 34 1.96 10.01 1.14
C GLN A 34 2.27 8.54 0.83
N VAL A 35 1.49 7.65 1.44
CA VAL A 35 1.60 6.20 1.29
C VAL A 35 0.38 5.70 0.54
N GLY A 36 0.60 4.80 -0.41
CA GLY A 36 -0.47 4.12 -1.11
C GLY A 36 -0.28 2.61 -1.07
N ALA A 37 -1.41 1.91 -1.14
CA ALA A 37 -1.49 0.46 -1.14
C ALA A 37 -2.46 -0.04 -2.23
N CYS A 38 -2.14 -1.17 -2.82
CA CYS A 38 -2.95 -1.88 -3.81
C CYS A 38 -2.98 -3.37 -3.44
N ILE A 39 -4.18 -3.93 -3.28
CA ILE A 39 -4.38 -5.34 -2.96
C ILE A 39 -4.86 -6.05 -4.21
N VAL A 40 -4.20 -7.15 -4.57
CA VAL A 40 -4.46 -7.91 -5.79
C VAL A 40 -4.71 -9.38 -5.51
N SER A 41 -5.63 -9.98 -6.26
CA SER A 41 -5.89 -11.41 -6.21
C SER A 41 -4.78 -12.22 -6.86
N SER A 42 -4.76 -13.53 -6.64
CA SER A 42 -3.93 -14.50 -7.38
C SER A 42 -4.13 -14.48 -8.91
N GLU A 43 -5.30 -14.01 -9.38
CA GLU A 43 -5.61 -13.85 -10.81
C GLU A 43 -5.22 -12.46 -11.38
N HIS A 44 -4.37 -11.70 -10.68
CA HIS A 44 -3.94 -10.35 -11.08
C HIS A 44 -5.09 -9.33 -11.26
N LYS A 45 -6.19 -9.50 -10.51
CA LYS A 45 -7.27 -8.51 -10.41
C LYS A 45 -7.03 -7.60 -9.21
N ILE A 46 -7.14 -6.30 -9.41
CA ILE A 46 -7.14 -5.34 -8.29
C ILE A 46 -8.42 -5.56 -7.51
N LEU A 47 -8.28 -5.90 -6.23
CA LEU A 47 -9.38 -6.10 -5.30
C LEU A 47 -9.73 -4.78 -4.58
N SER A 48 -8.70 -4.05 -4.15
CA SER A 48 -8.89 -2.81 -3.40
C SER A 48 -7.63 -1.93 -3.45
N MET A 49 -7.81 -0.66 -3.15
CA MET A 49 -6.75 0.34 -3.07
C MET A 49 -6.97 1.21 -1.82
N GLY A 50 -5.87 1.78 -1.32
CA GLY A 50 -5.90 2.67 -0.17
C GLY A 50 -4.77 3.69 -0.20
N TYR A 51 -4.98 4.79 0.50
CA TYR A 51 -3.97 5.80 0.80
C TYR A 51 -4.16 6.27 2.24
N ASN A 52 -3.13 6.85 2.85
CA ASN A 52 -3.27 7.38 4.21
C ASN A 52 -4.08 8.67 4.24
N GLY A 53 -5.02 8.75 5.18
CA GLY A 53 -5.92 9.90 5.36
C GLY A 53 -6.83 9.70 6.56
N PHE A 54 -7.69 10.68 6.84
CA PHE A 54 -8.65 10.56 7.93
C PHE A 54 -9.80 9.58 7.59
N PRO A 55 -10.53 9.06 8.61
CA PRO A 55 -11.65 8.16 8.41
C PRO A 55 -12.75 8.81 7.56
N THR A 56 -13.57 7.98 6.93
CA THR A 56 -14.70 8.47 6.12
C THR A 56 -15.63 9.33 6.97
N GLY A 57 -15.89 10.56 6.52
CA GLY A 57 -16.73 11.54 7.22
C GLY A 57 -15.96 12.50 8.14
N CYS A 58 -14.67 12.26 8.40
CA CYS A 58 -13.81 13.22 9.09
C CYS A 58 -13.22 14.19 8.07
N SER A 59 -13.52 15.49 8.19
CA SER A 59 -13.04 16.52 7.26
C SER A 59 -11.55 16.79 7.44
N ASP A 60 -10.80 16.86 6.33
CA ASP A 60 -9.37 17.18 6.38
C ASP A 60 -9.06 18.62 6.81
N ASP A 61 -10.09 19.47 6.90
CA ASP A 61 -10.01 20.86 7.39
C ASP A 61 -10.29 20.97 8.90
N GLU A 62 -10.86 19.93 9.52
CA GLU A 62 -11.25 19.94 10.94
C GLU A 62 -10.21 19.27 11.84
N PHE A 63 -9.48 18.28 11.33
CA PHE A 63 -8.53 17.48 12.11
C PHE A 63 -7.08 17.88 11.86
N PRO A 64 -6.19 17.78 12.88
CA PRO A 64 -4.82 18.24 12.77
C PRO A 64 -3.95 17.33 11.91
N TRP A 65 -3.19 17.92 10.98
CA TRP A 65 -2.12 17.25 10.22
C TRP A 65 -0.73 17.35 10.88
N THR A 66 -0.63 18.03 12.03
CA THR A 66 0.63 18.18 12.77
C THR A 66 1.10 16.84 13.35
N ARG A 67 2.42 16.68 13.45
CA ARG A 67 3.10 15.52 14.05
C ARG A 67 3.40 15.69 15.54
N GLU A 68 3.32 16.92 16.04
CA GLU A 68 3.72 17.30 17.39
C GLU A 68 2.54 17.91 18.13
N GLY A 69 2.63 17.91 19.47
CA GLY A 69 1.57 18.37 20.36
C GLY A 69 0.64 17.24 20.82
N ASP A 70 -0.20 17.58 21.80
CA ASP A 70 -1.10 16.64 22.46
C ASP A 70 -2.26 16.20 21.56
N ASP A 71 -2.65 17.05 20.61
CA ASP A 71 -3.65 16.75 19.57
C ASP A 71 -2.96 16.72 18.19
N ASN A 72 -2.58 15.52 17.75
CA ASN A 72 -1.79 15.32 16.54
C ASN A 72 -2.42 14.27 15.61
N LYS A 73 -1.94 14.24 14.36
CA LYS A 73 -2.54 13.42 13.30
C LYS A 73 -2.54 11.92 13.59
N TYR A 74 -1.63 11.43 14.43
CA TYR A 74 -1.44 9.99 14.64
C TYR A 74 -2.64 9.34 15.34
N PHE A 75 -3.48 10.12 16.01
CA PHE A 75 -4.73 9.63 16.60
C PHE A 75 -5.84 9.42 15.57
N TYR A 76 -5.84 10.19 14.49
CA TYR A 76 -6.95 10.24 13.53
C TYR A 76 -6.61 9.54 12.21
N THR A 77 -5.34 9.57 11.79
CA THR A 77 -4.96 9.09 10.47
C THR A 77 -5.09 7.58 10.37
N THR A 78 -5.79 7.10 9.35
CA THR A 78 -5.79 5.69 8.95
C THR A 78 -4.72 5.47 7.88
N HIS A 79 -3.90 4.44 8.06
CA HIS A 79 -2.83 4.09 7.14
C HIS A 79 -3.37 3.52 5.82
N SER A 80 -2.54 3.57 4.78
CA SER A 80 -2.92 3.14 3.42
C SER A 80 -3.32 1.66 3.36
N GLU A 81 -2.62 0.81 4.09
CA GLU A 81 -2.79 -0.64 4.15
C GLU A 81 -4.12 -0.99 4.80
N LEU A 82 -4.42 -0.31 5.92
CA LEU A 82 -5.67 -0.49 6.64
C LEU A 82 -6.85 0.03 5.82
N ASN A 83 -6.72 1.20 5.19
CA ASN A 83 -7.73 1.72 4.25
C ASN A 83 -7.96 0.75 3.08
N ALA A 84 -6.90 0.19 2.48
CA ALA A 84 -7.05 -0.78 1.40
C ALA A 84 -7.81 -2.04 1.85
N ILE A 85 -7.54 -2.55 3.04
CA ILE A 85 -8.28 -3.69 3.62
C ILE A 85 -9.74 -3.31 3.88
N LEU A 86 -9.99 -2.19 4.54
CA LEU A 86 -11.34 -1.75 4.95
C LEU A 86 -12.22 -1.29 3.79
N ASN A 87 -11.62 -0.81 2.69
CA ASN A 87 -12.33 -0.43 1.47
C ASN A 87 -12.88 -1.65 0.71
N TYR A 88 -12.31 -2.83 0.92
CA TYR A 88 -12.77 -4.02 0.24
C TYR A 88 -14.12 -4.50 0.78
N ARG A 89 -15.11 -4.62 -0.12
CA ARG A 89 -16.46 -5.11 0.19
C ARG A 89 -16.80 -6.45 -0.48
N GLY A 90 -15.85 -7.02 -1.23
CA GLY A 90 -16.06 -8.17 -2.11
C GLY A 90 -15.92 -9.56 -1.48
N GLY A 91 -15.87 -9.65 -0.14
CA GLY A 91 -15.71 -10.91 0.59
C GLY A 91 -14.31 -11.07 1.17
N SER A 92 -13.56 -12.10 0.74
CA SER A 92 -12.28 -12.46 1.33
C SER A 92 -11.07 -11.84 0.61
N LEU A 93 -10.04 -11.48 1.38
CA LEU A 93 -8.70 -11.13 0.91
C LEU A 93 -7.68 -12.27 1.14
N GLU A 94 -8.15 -13.46 1.55
CA GLU A 94 -7.31 -14.62 1.78
C GLU A 94 -6.50 -14.99 0.53
N GLY A 95 -5.20 -15.15 0.70
CA GLY A 95 -4.29 -15.49 -0.40
C GLY A 95 -3.90 -14.32 -1.30
N ALA A 96 -4.40 -13.10 -1.06
CA ALA A 96 -4.06 -11.93 -1.85
C ALA A 96 -2.62 -11.45 -1.61
N THR A 97 -2.15 -10.60 -2.52
CA THR A 97 -0.87 -9.89 -2.45
C THR A 97 -1.13 -8.40 -2.25
N MET A 98 -0.42 -7.75 -1.34
CA MET A 98 -0.46 -6.30 -1.14
C MET A 98 0.81 -5.66 -1.68
N TYR A 99 0.67 -4.68 -2.57
CA TYR A 99 1.72 -3.74 -2.96
C TYR A 99 1.57 -2.48 -2.11
N VAL A 100 2.65 -1.99 -1.51
CA VAL A 100 2.64 -0.79 -0.67
C VAL A 100 3.88 0.06 -0.92
N THR A 101 3.74 1.39 -0.90
CA THR A 101 4.88 2.29 -1.17
C THR A 101 5.87 2.39 -0.01
N LEU A 102 5.45 2.04 1.21
CA LEU A 102 6.28 2.05 2.42
C LEU A 102 6.00 0.82 3.28
N PHE A 103 7.03 0.22 3.88
CA PHE A 103 6.90 -0.96 4.72
C PHE A 103 5.92 -0.72 5.89
N PRO A 104 4.96 -1.64 6.14
CA PRO A 104 3.88 -1.42 7.09
C PRO A 104 4.35 -1.40 8.54
N CYS A 105 3.72 -0.55 9.34
CA CYS A 105 3.87 -0.56 10.79
C CYS A 105 3.31 -1.85 11.41
N ASN A 106 3.57 -2.08 12.70
CA ASN A 106 3.10 -3.27 13.40
C ASN A 106 1.57 -3.41 13.43
N GLU A 107 0.81 -2.31 13.51
CA GLU A 107 -0.66 -2.37 13.49
C GLU A 107 -1.20 -2.77 12.11
N CYS A 108 -0.61 -2.23 11.04
CA CYS A 108 -0.95 -2.64 9.68
C CYS A 108 -0.57 -4.11 9.42
N ALA A 109 0.56 -4.58 9.95
CA ALA A 109 0.93 -6.00 9.87
C ALA A 109 -0.10 -6.91 10.54
N LYS A 110 -0.64 -6.54 11.71
CA LYS A 110 -1.74 -7.31 12.34
C LYS A 110 -2.95 -7.37 11.41
N ALA A 111 -3.36 -6.24 10.82
CA ALA A 111 -4.49 -6.20 9.91
C ALA A 111 -4.26 -7.05 8.65
N ILE A 112 -3.07 -6.96 8.04
CA ILE A 112 -2.65 -7.77 6.88
C ILE A 112 -2.76 -9.26 7.19
N ILE A 113 -2.21 -9.69 8.33
CA ILE A 113 -2.24 -11.10 8.77
C ILE A 113 -3.69 -11.56 8.96
N GLN A 114 -4.49 -10.78 9.71
CA GLN A 114 -5.88 -11.13 10.01
C GLN A 114 -6.80 -11.10 8.78
N ALA A 115 -6.46 -10.30 7.76
CA ALA A 115 -7.18 -10.25 6.49
C ALA A 115 -6.86 -11.47 5.58
N GLY A 116 -5.88 -12.29 5.93
CA GLY A 116 -5.51 -13.48 5.16
C GLY A 116 -4.55 -13.23 4.00
N ILE A 117 -4.01 -12.01 3.88
CA ILE A 117 -3.04 -11.64 2.84
C ILE A 117 -1.75 -12.44 3.06
N LYS A 118 -1.20 -13.05 2.00
CA LYS A 118 -0.04 -13.97 2.10
C LYS A 118 1.25 -13.41 1.55
N GLU A 119 1.19 -12.34 0.77
CA GLU A 119 2.38 -11.70 0.23
C GLU A 119 2.29 -10.17 0.31
N LEU A 120 3.42 -9.55 0.61
CA LEU A 120 3.60 -8.11 0.71
C LEU A 120 4.80 -7.68 -0.13
N ILE A 121 4.58 -6.76 -1.06
CA ILE A 121 5.61 -6.18 -1.92
C ILE A 121 5.73 -4.70 -1.58
N TYR A 122 6.85 -4.29 -0.99
CA TYR A 122 7.02 -2.93 -0.48
C TYR A 122 8.09 -2.15 -1.23
N ALA A 123 7.86 -0.86 -1.49
CA ALA A 123 8.80 -0.05 -2.29
C ALA A 123 9.98 0.51 -1.46
N ASP A 124 9.70 0.95 -0.23
CA ASP A 124 10.66 1.56 0.69
C ASP A 124 10.53 0.98 2.10
N ASP A 125 11.63 0.97 2.86
CA ASP A 125 11.73 0.50 4.24
C ASP A 125 12.65 1.42 5.07
N LYS A 126 12.57 2.73 4.81
CA LYS A 126 13.37 3.76 5.51
C LYS A 126 13.24 3.79 7.04
N TYR A 127 12.24 3.10 7.60
CA TYR A 127 12.00 3.00 9.04
C TYR A 127 12.35 1.63 9.62
N GLU A 128 13.15 0.83 8.91
CA GLU A 128 13.46 -0.56 9.25
C GLU A 128 13.99 -0.79 10.67
N HIS A 129 14.67 0.21 11.25
CA HIS A 129 15.27 0.13 12.59
C HIS A 129 14.30 0.48 13.72
N THR A 130 13.09 0.96 13.40
CA THR A 130 12.09 1.33 14.42
C THR A 130 11.50 0.07 15.07
N MET A 131 11.17 0.15 16.36
CA MET A 131 10.54 -0.98 17.07
C MET A 131 9.22 -1.42 16.43
N SER A 132 8.45 -0.50 15.85
CA SER A 132 7.22 -0.81 15.12
C SER A 132 7.52 -1.68 13.89
N VAL A 133 8.50 -1.31 13.07
CA VAL A 133 8.83 -2.11 11.87
C VAL A 133 9.52 -3.43 12.22
N ILE A 134 10.35 -3.47 13.26
CA ILE A 134 10.95 -4.72 13.75
C ILE A 134 9.86 -5.69 14.22
N ALA A 135 8.87 -5.20 15.00
CA ALA A 135 7.73 -6.00 15.42
C ALA A 135 6.87 -6.45 14.23
N SER A 136 6.64 -5.56 13.26
CA SER A 136 5.95 -5.85 11.99
C SER A 136 6.60 -7.02 11.25
N LYS A 137 7.90 -6.94 10.94
CA LYS A 137 8.68 -8.00 10.29
C LYS A 137 8.62 -9.32 11.06
N ARG A 138 8.73 -9.27 12.39
CA ARG A 138 8.64 -10.45 13.27
C ARG A 138 7.26 -11.13 13.15
N MET A 139 6.17 -10.35 13.25
CA MET A 139 4.81 -10.89 13.15
C MET A 139 4.51 -11.46 11.76
N LEU A 140 4.85 -10.74 10.69
CA LEU A 140 4.65 -11.19 9.31
C LEU A 140 5.39 -12.51 9.06
N LYS A 141 6.66 -12.61 9.48
CA LYS A 141 7.45 -13.84 9.38
C LYS A 141 6.84 -14.99 10.18
N SER A 142 6.43 -14.75 11.42
CA SER A 142 5.80 -15.77 12.28
C SER A 142 4.46 -16.27 11.72
N ALA A 143 3.68 -15.40 11.07
CA ALA A 143 2.41 -15.74 10.44
C ALA A 143 2.55 -16.37 9.05
N GLY A 144 3.78 -16.49 8.52
CA GLY A 144 4.02 -17.04 7.18
C GLY A 144 3.65 -16.09 6.03
N VAL A 145 3.51 -14.79 6.30
CA VAL A 145 3.33 -13.78 5.25
C VAL A 145 4.68 -13.50 4.62
N LYS A 146 4.80 -13.76 3.32
CA LYS A 146 6.02 -13.44 2.56
C LYS A 146 6.09 -11.93 2.37
N PHE A 147 7.27 -11.35 2.52
CA PHE A 147 7.49 -9.96 2.14
C PHE A 147 8.81 -9.79 1.40
N LYS A 148 8.78 -9.00 0.34
CA LYS A 148 9.96 -8.66 -0.46
C LYS A 148 9.94 -7.20 -0.88
N ARG A 149 11.12 -6.62 -1.02
CA ARG A 149 11.25 -5.28 -1.57
C ARG A 149 10.93 -5.31 -3.07
N TYR A 150 10.23 -4.29 -3.54
CA TYR A 150 10.00 -4.07 -4.96
C TYR A 150 11.33 -3.78 -5.68
N GLU A 151 11.54 -4.47 -6.79
CA GLU A 151 12.71 -4.28 -7.65
C GLU A 151 12.37 -3.26 -8.74
N TYR A 152 12.94 -2.06 -8.62
CA TYR A 152 12.73 -1.00 -9.58
C TYR A 152 13.42 -1.34 -10.91
N THR A 153 12.64 -1.33 -12.00
CA THR A 153 13.14 -1.55 -13.37
C THR A 153 13.83 -0.32 -13.97
N GLY A 154 13.69 0.84 -13.33
CA GLY A 154 14.14 2.13 -13.87
C GLY A 154 13.23 2.70 -14.98
N ARG A 155 12.13 2.01 -15.31
CA ARG A 155 11.16 2.50 -16.30
C ARG A 155 10.48 3.78 -15.79
N ARG A 156 10.33 4.76 -16.68
CA ARG A 156 9.57 5.99 -16.43
C ARG A 156 8.25 5.94 -17.19
N ILE A 157 7.16 6.26 -16.50
CA ILE A 157 5.80 6.32 -17.07
C ILE A 157 5.30 7.76 -16.87
N GLU A 158 4.82 8.38 -17.94
CA GLU A 158 4.28 9.74 -17.92
C GLU A 158 2.81 9.72 -18.33
N MET A 159 1.97 10.42 -17.57
CA MET A 159 0.54 10.56 -17.83
C MET A 159 0.20 12.04 -17.83
N THR A 160 -0.58 12.48 -18.82
CA THR A 160 -1.20 13.82 -18.82
C THR A 160 -2.67 13.62 -18.44
N LEU A 161 -3.08 14.21 -17.32
CA LEU A 161 -4.44 14.10 -16.74
C LEU A 161 -5.25 15.38 -16.97
#